data_AF-A0A0F3ME60-F1
#
_entry.id   AF-A0A0F3ME60-F1
#
_cell.length_a   1.000
_cell.length_b   1.000
_cell.length_c   1.000
_cell.angle_alpha   90.00
_cell.angle_beta   90.00
_cell.angle_gamma   90.00
#
_symmetry.space_group_name_H-M   'P 1'
#
loop_
_entity.id
_entity.type
_entity.pdbx_description
1 polymer ?
#
loop_
_entity_poly.entity_id
_entity_poly.type
_entity_poly.pdbx_seq_one_letter_code
_entity_poly.pdbx_strand_id
1 'polypeptide(L)'
;MYQQQNNEEDDNIRLIQELIELIKHHQYSQARTLMLTRYHGELFTEELALRAVPSMQKEELDSLLEEFMSFCENVENCRNCSAYETFFDGYLITSEIQYCSRIALELFEQGKLFDQKTARLFLGGMDAVPLVTSIAAHHNILPHIDIMPLMDILINYAINTNLKYQHRNNSSDEFEAAKMALCTQFLSMIGITANIGMDDGIEKRIACILENSANSKALLNFNKSAMNTLMFNLIHQDCTKSARLLFDRGLDINYMQPGCVATLLDVAIERNNICIARLLLQHGVEMVDKHHSLFPEMEALCNTYQFFRETGYFKDHKLIPDQMLEDSLEISGFITQDKSLRDSCWIALKSSVNSNVLISQMAYEFRYDPSLLSYFIELTQSQLELLGNTYD
;
A
#
# COMPACT_ATOMS: atom_id res chain seq x y z
N MET A 1 -32.73 30.60 -9.93
CA MET A 1 -31.97 29.60 -10.70
C MET A 1 -31.46 30.17 -12.02
N TYR A 2 -32.28 30.40 -13.05
CA TYR A 2 -31.79 30.94 -14.34
C TYR A 2 -30.99 32.26 -14.27
N GLN A 3 -31.39 33.22 -13.42
CA GLN A 3 -30.64 34.47 -13.24
C GLN A 3 -29.36 34.34 -12.39
N GLN A 4 -29.24 33.31 -11.55
CA GLN A 4 -28.03 33.05 -10.76
C GLN A 4 -26.98 32.34 -11.62
N GLN A 5 -27.39 31.38 -12.45
CA GLN A 5 -26.52 30.70 -13.41
C GLN A 5 -25.91 31.66 -14.42
N ASN A 6 -26.69 32.58 -15.00
CA ASN A 6 -26.16 33.57 -15.95
C ASN A 6 -25.14 34.54 -15.33
N ASN A 7 -25.31 34.90 -14.05
CA ASN A 7 -24.37 35.81 -13.37
C ASN A 7 -23.05 35.11 -13.02
N GLU A 8 -23.09 33.84 -12.58
CA GLU A 8 -21.88 33.05 -12.36
C GLU A 8 -21.10 32.80 -13.66
N GLU A 9 -21.82 32.57 -14.76
CA GLU A 9 -21.21 32.33 -16.07
C GLU A 9 -20.54 33.60 -16.62
N ASP A 10 -21.17 34.78 -16.50
CA ASP A 10 -20.58 36.06 -16.90
C ASP A 10 -19.35 36.45 -16.04
N ASP A 11 -19.36 36.14 -14.75
CA ASP A 11 -18.21 36.36 -13.87
C ASP A 11 -17.05 35.40 -14.20
N ASN A 12 -17.33 34.15 -14.55
CA ASN A 12 -16.32 33.20 -15.01
C ASN A 12 -15.70 33.65 -16.34
N ILE A 13 -16.50 34.12 -17.31
CA ILE A 13 -16.01 34.66 -18.59
C ILE A 13 -15.06 35.83 -18.36
N ARG A 14 -15.42 36.77 -17.47
CA ARG A 14 -14.55 37.91 -17.12
C ARG A 14 -13.24 37.47 -16.49
N LEU A 15 -13.30 36.47 -15.61
CA LEU A 15 -12.10 35.96 -14.97
C LEU A 15 -11.16 35.28 -15.98
N ILE A 16 -11.69 34.53 -16.94
CA ILE A 16 -10.90 33.92 -18.02
C ILE A 16 -10.24 34.99 -18.89
N GLN A 17 -10.99 36.05 -19.25
CA GLN A 17 -10.45 37.16 -20.03
C GLN A 17 -9.28 37.84 -19.30
N GLU A 18 -9.48 38.16 -18.02
CA GLU A 18 -8.44 38.77 -17.17
C GLU A 18 -7.22 37.84 -17.04
N LEU A 19 -7.45 36.53 -16.86
CA LEU A 19 -6.40 35.54 -16.77
C LEU A 19 -5.58 35.44 -18.06
N ILE A 20 -6.24 35.35 -19.22
CA ILE A 20 -5.58 35.23 -20.53
C ILE A 20 -4.81 36.51 -20.87
N GLU A 21 -5.34 37.68 -20.51
CA GLU A 21 -4.64 38.94 -20.69
C GLU A 21 -3.36 39.00 -19.86
N LEU A 22 -3.40 38.56 -18.59
CA LEU A 22 -2.21 38.46 -17.74
C LEU A 22 -1.19 37.48 -18.32
N ILE A 23 -1.62 36.33 -18.85
CA ILE A 23 -0.74 35.33 -19.48
C ILE A 23 -0.06 35.91 -20.74
N LYS A 24 -0.81 36.59 -21.62
CA LYS A 24 -0.24 37.26 -22.82
C LYS A 24 0.84 38.28 -22.47
N HIS A 25 0.64 39.00 -21.37
CA HIS A 25 1.60 39.99 -20.88
C HIS A 25 2.73 39.35 -20.03
N HIS A 26 2.83 38.02 -20.00
CA HIS A 26 3.82 37.26 -19.22
C HIS A 26 3.75 37.57 -17.72
N GLN A 27 2.59 38.04 -17.23
CA GLN A 27 2.33 38.34 -15.81
C GLN A 27 1.84 37.08 -15.07
N TYR A 28 2.55 35.97 -15.25
CA TYR A 28 2.11 34.64 -14.81
C TYR A 28 1.86 34.54 -13.30
N SER A 29 2.59 35.30 -12.48
CA SER A 29 2.33 35.32 -11.03
C SER A 29 0.98 35.96 -10.68
N GLN A 30 0.59 37.02 -11.38
CA GLN A 30 -0.69 37.69 -11.14
C GLN A 30 -1.84 36.83 -11.67
N ALA A 31 -1.63 36.20 -12.83
CA ALA A 31 -2.53 35.19 -13.39
C ALA A 31 -2.80 34.07 -12.37
N ARG A 32 -1.74 33.54 -11.73
CA ARG A 32 -1.86 32.50 -10.70
C ARG A 32 -2.60 32.97 -9.44
N THR A 33 -2.29 34.16 -8.92
CA THR A 33 -2.98 34.72 -7.74
C THR A 33 -4.47 34.95 -8.01
N LEU A 34 -4.80 35.44 -9.21
CA LEU A 34 -6.19 35.62 -9.65
C LEU A 34 -6.94 34.28 -9.65
N MET A 35 -6.31 33.22 -10.16
CA MET A 35 -6.87 31.87 -10.09
C MET A 35 -7.08 31.41 -8.65
N LEU A 36 -6.07 31.49 -7.77
CA LEU A 36 -6.19 31.03 -6.38
C LEU A 36 -7.31 31.75 -5.60
N THR A 37 -7.50 33.03 -5.85
CA THR A 37 -8.41 33.88 -5.06
C THR A 37 -9.85 33.88 -5.56
N ARG A 38 -10.07 33.67 -6.86
CA ARG A 38 -11.40 33.86 -7.48
C ARG A 38 -11.88 32.65 -8.30
N TYR A 39 -11.13 31.56 -8.36
CA TYR A 39 -11.57 30.35 -9.06
C TYR A 39 -12.63 29.60 -8.25
N HIS A 40 -13.78 29.33 -8.87
CA HIS A 40 -14.90 28.62 -8.25
C HIS A 40 -15.22 27.24 -8.87
N GLY A 41 -14.44 26.75 -9.85
CA GLY A 41 -14.72 25.47 -10.50
C GLY A 41 -14.56 25.51 -12.02
N GLU A 42 -15.64 25.46 -12.81
CA GLU A 42 -15.65 25.21 -14.27
C GLU A 42 -15.05 26.32 -15.17
N LEU A 43 -13.96 26.93 -14.75
CA LEU A 43 -13.32 28.06 -15.41
C LEU A 43 -12.61 27.68 -16.71
N PHE A 44 -12.35 26.39 -16.93
CA PHE A 44 -11.57 25.90 -18.07
C PHE A 44 -12.25 24.75 -18.81
N THR A 45 -13.57 24.81 -18.97
CA THR A 45 -14.15 24.09 -20.11
C THR A 45 -13.68 24.80 -21.37
N GLU A 46 -13.23 24.02 -22.37
CA GLU A 46 -12.74 24.54 -23.65
C GLU A 46 -13.76 25.49 -24.30
N GLU A 47 -15.05 25.17 -24.10
CA GLU A 47 -16.20 25.95 -24.54
C GLU A 47 -16.33 27.30 -23.83
N LEU A 48 -16.11 27.38 -22.51
CA LEU A 48 -16.07 28.67 -21.80
C LEU A 48 -14.86 29.52 -22.21
N ALA A 49 -13.69 28.89 -22.38
CA ALA A 49 -12.47 29.61 -22.72
C ALA A 49 -12.55 30.24 -24.11
N LEU A 50 -13.06 29.51 -25.11
CA LEU A 50 -13.30 30.04 -26.46
C LEU A 50 -14.39 31.12 -26.46
N ARG A 51 -15.40 31.02 -25.59
CA ARG A 51 -16.41 32.08 -25.42
C ARG A 51 -15.86 33.34 -24.77
N ALA A 52 -14.90 33.19 -23.87
CA ALA A 52 -14.22 34.32 -23.23
C ALA A 52 -13.29 35.06 -24.20
N VAL A 53 -12.65 34.36 -25.14
CA VAL A 53 -11.75 34.96 -26.15
C VAL A 53 -12.12 34.52 -27.57
N PRO A 54 -13.28 34.97 -28.10
CA PRO A 54 -13.83 34.47 -29.36
C PRO A 54 -13.01 34.84 -30.60
N SER A 55 -12.05 35.77 -30.48
CA SER A 55 -11.14 36.19 -31.54
C SER A 55 -9.84 35.37 -31.60
N MET A 56 -9.58 34.50 -30.62
CA MET A 56 -8.35 33.72 -30.52
C MET A 56 -8.52 32.36 -31.19
N GLN A 57 -7.51 31.92 -31.95
CA GLN A 57 -7.52 30.56 -32.49
C GLN A 57 -7.25 29.54 -31.38
N LYS A 58 -7.83 28.35 -31.50
CA LYS A 58 -7.68 27.30 -30.49
C LYS A 58 -6.20 26.96 -30.24
N GLU A 59 -5.41 26.83 -31.30
CA GLU A 59 -4.00 26.49 -31.21
C GLU A 59 -3.19 27.57 -30.47
N GLU A 60 -3.59 28.85 -30.61
CA GLU A 60 -2.98 29.98 -29.89
C GLU A 60 -3.34 29.93 -28.40
N LEU A 61 -4.60 29.62 -28.08
CA LEU A 61 -5.06 29.45 -26.71
C LEU A 61 -4.36 28.29 -26.01
N ASP A 62 -4.29 27.13 -26.68
CA ASP A 62 -3.62 25.93 -26.18
C ASP A 62 -2.13 26.22 -25.92
N SER A 63 -1.45 26.92 -26.83
CA SER A 63 -0.05 27.32 -26.66
C SER A 63 0.16 28.28 -25.49
N LEU A 64 -0.71 29.28 -25.31
CA LEU A 64 -0.63 30.23 -24.18
C LEU A 64 -0.83 29.53 -22.85
N LEU A 65 -1.81 28.62 -22.79
CA LEU A 65 -2.06 27.82 -21.59
C LEU A 65 -0.91 26.86 -21.32
N GLU A 66 -0.34 26.23 -22.33
CA GLU A 66 0.82 25.35 -22.18
C GLU A 66 2.04 26.11 -21.64
N GLU A 67 2.31 27.32 -22.13
CA GLU A 67 3.37 28.19 -21.61
C GLU A 67 3.13 28.59 -20.15
N PHE A 68 1.90 28.99 -19.81
CA PHE A 68 1.52 29.30 -18.44
C PHE A 68 1.63 28.07 -17.52
N MET A 69 1.19 26.91 -17.98
CA MET A 69 1.34 25.64 -17.26
C MET A 69 2.81 25.30 -17.07
N SER A 70 3.67 25.52 -18.07
CA SER A 70 5.12 25.34 -17.94
C SER A 70 5.74 26.31 -16.93
N PHE A 71 5.26 27.56 -16.85
CA PHE A 71 5.67 28.50 -15.80
C PHE A 71 5.26 27.98 -14.41
N CYS A 72 4.01 27.54 -14.28
CA CYS A 72 3.51 26.94 -13.05
C CYS A 72 4.31 25.70 -12.67
N GLU A 73 4.63 24.80 -13.60
CA GLU A 73 5.39 23.58 -13.31
C GLU A 73 6.86 23.85 -12.91
N ASN A 74 7.43 24.99 -13.31
CA ASN A 74 8.81 25.32 -12.99
C ASN A 74 8.95 25.90 -11.57
N VAL A 75 9.35 25.01 -10.65
CA VAL A 75 9.67 25.29 -9.23
C VAL A 75 10.60 26.50 -9.05
N GLU A 76 11.56 26.64 -9.97
CA GLU A 76 12.59 27.68 -9.93
C GLU A 76 12.04 29.03 -10.39
N ASN A 77 11.15 29.04 -11.38
CA ASN A 77 10.42 30.24 -11.80
C ASN A 77 9.49 30.75 -10.71
N CYS A 78 8.84 29.83 -9.99
CA CYS A 78 8.01 30.18 -8.84
C CYS A 78 8.87 30.78 -7.71
N ARG A 79 9.99 30.16 -7.33
CA ARG A 79 10.91 30.65 -6.28
C ARG A 79 11.60 31.97 -6.63
N ASN A 80 11.88 32.22 -7.91
CA ASN A 80 12.53 33.43 -8.39
C ASN A 80 11.54 34.58 -8.66
N CYS A 81 10.24 34.36 -8.46
CA CYS A 81 9.25 35.42 -8.62
C CYS A 81 9.25 36.35 -7.40
N SER A 82 9.20 37.67 -7.61
CA SER A 82 9.10 38.65 -6.51
C SER A 82 7.84 38.48 -5.65
N ALA A 83 6.80 37.83 -6.18
CA ALA A 83 5.60 37.49 -5.43
C ALA A 83 5.74 36.22 -4.57
N TYR A 84 6.84 35.46 -4.73
CA TYR A 84 7.06 34.21 -3.99
C TYR A 84 7.09 34.44 -2.48
N GLU A 85 7.83 35.48 -2.04
CA GLU A 85 7.90 35.87 -0.63
C GLU A 85 6.54 36.32 -0.10
N THR A 86 5.72 36.98 -0.94
CA THR A 86 4.37 37.41 -0.54
C THR A 86 3.37 36.27 -0.34
N PHE A 87 3.61 35.06 -0.86
CA PHE A 87 2.76 33.90 -0.56
C PHE A 87 2.83 33.49 0.92
N PHE A 88 3.93 33.82 1.60
CA PHE A 88 4.20 33.45 2.99
C PHE A 88 4.04 34.61 3.98
N ASP A 89 3.63 35.79 3.53
CA ASP A 89 3.63 37.03 4.33
C ASP A 89 2.44 37.15 5.33
N GLY A 90 2.06 36.01 5.93
CA GLY A 90 1.03 35.92 6.96
C GLY A 90 1.60 35.37 8.27
N TYR A 91 1.14 35.90 9.41
CA TYR A 91 1.60 35.55 10.77
C TYR A 91 1.57 34.04 11.14
N LEU A 92 0.98 33.16 10.32
CA LEU A 92 0.78 31.72 10.58
C LEU A 92 1.48 30.78 9.58
N ILE A 93 1.98 31.26 8.44
CA ILE A 93 2.64 30.42 7.43
C ILE A 93 4.10 30.82 7.36
N THR A 94 5.00 29.91 7.71
CA THR A 94 6.43 30.22 7.77
C THR A 94 7.26 29.39 6.78
N SER A 95 6.62 28.52 5.98
CA SER A 95 7.31 27.67 5.00
C SER A 95 6.46 27.29 3.79
N GLU A 96 7.15 26.99 2.67
CA GLU A 96 6.59 26.43 1.44
C GLU A 96 5.74 25.17 1.70
N ILE A 97 6.20 24.33 2.63
CA ILE A 97 5.53 23.08 3.02
C ILE A 97 4.16 23.36 3.65
N GLN A 98 4.10 24.28 4.61
CA GLN A 98 2.84 24.64 5.29
C GLN A 98 1.85 25.28 4.32
N TYR A 99 2.35 26.11 3.40
CA TYR A 99 1.51 26.71 2.36
C TYR A 99 0.94 25.66 1.42
N CYS A 100 1.79 24.79 0.85
CA CYS A 100 1.36 23.71 -0.05
C CYS A 100 0.34 22.80 0.63
N SER A 101 0.58 22.43 1.89
CA SER A 101 -0.34 21.64 2.70
C SER A 101 -1.71 22.30 2.82
N ARG A 102 -1.72 23.58 3.22
CA ARG A 102 -2.97 24.32 3.42
C ARG A 102 -3.74 24.48 2.11
N ILE A 103 -3.09 24.94 1.04
CA ILE A 103 -3.75 25.17 -0.26
C ILE A 103 -4.28 23.86 -0.85
N ALA A 104 -3.50 22.77 -0.79
CA ALA A 104 -3.97 21.48 -1.30
C ALA A 104 -5.21 20.99 -0.55
N LEU A 105 -5.20 21.06 0.78
CA LEU A 105 -6.34 20.67 1.61
C LEU A 105 -7.55 21.58 1.37
N GLU A 106 -7.39 22.90 1.44
CA GLU A 106 -8.49 23.86 1.21
C GLU A 106 -9.13 23.69 -0.17
N LEU A 107 -8.33 23.54 -1.23
CA LEU A 107 -8.86 23.35 -2.58
C LEU A 107 -9.53 21.98 -2.74
N PHE A 108 -9.02 20.95 -2.07
CA PHE A 108 -9.65 19.63 -2.07
C PHE A 108 -11.01 19.65 -1.34
N GLU A 109 -11.07 20.25 -0.15
CA GLU A 109 -12.32 20.43 0.60
C GLU A 109 -13.37 21.23 -0.18
N GLN A 110 -12.93 22.21 -0.97
CA GLN A 110 -13.80 23.00 -1.85
C GLN A 110 -14.18 22.27 -3.15
N GLY A 111 -13.70 21.05 -3.39
CA GLY A 111 -13.94 20.28 -4.62
C GLY A 111 -13.26 20.88 -5.86
N LYS A 112 -12.22 21.70 -5.68
CA LYS A 112 -11.48 22.40 -6.75
C LYS A 112 -10.21 21.67 -7.18
N LEU A 113 -9.75 20.71 -6.37
CA LEU A 113 -8.58 19.88 -6.64
C LEU A 113 -9.05 18.45 -6.88
N PHE A 114 -9.30 18.10 -8.15
CA PHE A 114 -9.94 16.83 -8.51
C PHE A 114 -9.17 16.02 -9.56
N ASP A 115 -8.14 16.61 -10.18
CA ASP A 115 -7.32 15.94 -11.17
C ASP A 115 -5.88 16.44 -11.18
N GLN A 116 -5.06 15.81 -12.02
CA GLN A 116 -3.64 16.16 -12.16
C GLN A 116 -3.44 17.55 -12.77
N LYS A 117 -4.34 17.98 -13.66
CA LYS A 117 -4.23 19.26 -14.37
C LYS A 117 -4.44 20.44 -13.41
N THR A 118 -5.49 20.36 -12.61
CA THR A 118 -5.79 21.31 -11.52
C THR A 118 -4.70 21.31 -10.47
N ALA A 119 -4.15 20.15 -10.09
CA ALA A 119 -3.02 20.09 -9.18
C ALA A 119 -1.79 20.83 -9.70
N ARG A 120 -1.43 20.65 -10.98
CA ARG A 120 -0.33 21.38 -11.61
C ARG A 120 -0.54 22.88 -11.63
N LEU A 121 -1.76 23.29 -11.95
CA LEU A 121 -2.15 24.69 -12.02
C LEU A 121 -2.04 25.39 -10.65
N PHE A 122 -2.59 24.76 -9.60
CA PHE A 122 -2.67 25.38 -8.27
C PHE A 122 -1.39 25.23 -7.46
N LEU A 123 -0.76 24.05 -7.48
CA LEU A 123 0.44 23.79 -6.71
C LEU A 123 1.68 24.41 -7.36
N GLY A 124 1.68 24.55 -8.69
CA GLY A 124 2.64 25.40 -9.41
C GLY A 124 4.08 25.19 -8.94
N GLY A 125 4.58 23.97 -9.10
CA GLY A 125 5.97 23.60 -8.83
C GLY A 125 6.29 23.36 -7.36
N MET A 126 5.40 23.69 -6.42
CA MET A 126 5.62 23.43 -4.99
C MET A 126 5.95 21.96 -4.75
N ASP A 127 6.82 21.72 -3.78
CA ASP A 127 7.17 20.35 -3.36
C ASP A 127 6.01 19.71 -2.58
N ALA A 128 5.35 18.73 -3.20
CA ALA A 128 4.24 18.00 -2.59
C ALA A 128 4.70 16.83 -1.71
N VAL A 129 5.97 16.41 -1.79
CA VAL A 129 6.50 15.24 -1.06
C VAL A 129 6.28 15.33 0.45
N PRO A 130 6.50 16.48 1.12
CA PRO A 130 6.26 16.61 2.55
C PRO A 130 4.79 16.41 2.94
N LEU A 131 3.85 16.90 2.12
CA LEU A 131 2.42 16.71 2.36
C LEU A 131 2.01 15.26 2.17
N VAL A 132 2.47 14.61 1.09
CA VAL A 132 2.24 13.16 0.88
C VAL A 132 2.79 12.36 2.05
N THR A 133 3.99 12.69 2.53
CA THR A 133 4.61 12.04 3.70
C THR A 133 3.76 12.24 4.95
N SER A 134 3.20 13.43 5.15
CA SER A 134 2.28 13.71 6.26
C SER A 134 1.00 12.87 6.19
N ILE A 135 0.38 12.77 5.01
CA ILE A 135 -0.81 11.93 4.77
C ILE A 135 -0.47 10.45 4.95
N ALA A 136 0.70 10.01 4.47
CA ALA A 136 1.21 8.65 4.69
C ALA A 136 1.32 8.34 6.20
N ALA A 137 1.81 9.30 6.98
CA ALA A 137 2.00 9.18 8.42
C ALA A 137 0.69 9.23 9.25
N HIS A 138 -0.33 9.98 8.82
CA HIS A 138 -1.48 10.31 9.65
C HIS A 138 -2.82 9.96 8.97
N HIS A 139 -3.66 9.17 9.66
CA HIS A 139 -4.98 8.78 9.14
C HIS A 139 -6.04 9.88 9.25
N ASN A 140 -5.90 10.83 10.18
CA ASN A 140 -6.96 11.77 10.56
C ASN A 140 -6.66 13.23 10.20
N ILE A 141 -5.93 13.49 9.12
CA ILE A 141 -5.65 14.88 8.71
C ILE A 141 -6.97 15.62 8.44
N LEU A 142 -7.94 14.96 7.80
CA LEU A 142 -9.31 15.44 7.62
C LEU A 142 -10.31 14.37 8.12
N PRO A 143 -10.77 14.40 9.39
CA PRO A 143 -11.52 13.30 10.02
C PRO A 143 -12.92 13.02 9.44
N HIS A 144 -13.37 13.80 8.46
CA HIS A 144 -14.70 13.68 7.85
C HIS A 144 -14.66 13.61 6.31
N ILE A 145 -13.47 13.52 5.72
CA ILE A 145 -13.29 13.57 4.27
C ILE A 145 -12.42 12.39 3.87
N ASP A 146 -12.82 11.67 2.82
CA ASP A 146 -11.96 10.65 2.23
C ASP A 146 -10.75 11.33 1.58
N ILE A 147 -9.59 11.20 2.22
CA ILE A 147 -8.34 11.84 1.80
C ILE A 147 -7.60 11.04 0.73
N MET A 148 -8.08 9.85 0.36
CA MET A 148 -7.40 8.98 -0.62
C MET A 148 -7.35 9.58 -2.04
N PRO A 149 -8.42 10.20 -2.58
CA PRO A 149 -8.32 10.90 -3.86
C PRO A 149 -7.29 12.03 -3.84
N LEU A 150 -7.19 12.77 -2.72
CA LEU A 150 -6.15 13.79 -2.58
C LEU A 150 -4.75 13.16 -2.56
N MET A 151 -4.56 12.08 -1.79
CA MET A 151 -3.28 11.38 -1.73
C MET A 151 -2.84 10.89 -3.11
N ASP A 152 -3.76 10.32 -3.90
CA ASP A 152 -3.50 9.87 -5.26
C ASP A 152 -3.04 11.02 -6.17
N ILE A 153 -3.80 12.14 -6.17
CA ILE A 153 -3.45 13.35 -6.93
C ILE A 153 -2.06 13.85 -6.54
N LEU A 154 -1.75 13.89 -5.24
CA LEU A 154 -0.48 14.41 -4.73
C LEU A 154 0.71 13.49 -4.99
N ILE A 155 0.55 12.16 -4.88
CA ILE A 155 1.62 11.21 -5.23
C ILE A 155 1.90 11.32 -6.73
N ASN A 156 0.85 11.35 -7.54
CA ASN A 156 1.01 11.49 -8.98
C ASN A 156 1.74 12.79 -9.33
N TYR A 157 1.34 13.91 -8.73
CA TYR A 157 1.98 15.20 -8.92
C TYR A 157 3.44 15.20 -8.45
N ALA A 158 3.73 14.61 -7.30
CA ALA A 158 5.09 14.48 -6.77
C ALA A 158 5.99 13.69 -7.74
N ILE A 159 5.50 12.59 -8.32
CA ILE A 159 6.26 11.77 -9.26
C ILE A 159 6.39 12.44 -10.62
N ASN A 160 5.28 12.86 -11.22
CA ASN A 160 5.22 13.26 -12.63
C ASN A 160 5.56 14.74 -12.86
N THR A 161 5.55 15.56 -11.80
CA THR A 161 5.92 16.99 -11.87
C THR A 161 7.21 17.23 -11.08
N ASN A 162 7.20 17.07 -9.76
CA ASN A 162 8.35 17.44 -8.92
C ASN A 162 9.58 16.57 -9.24
N LEU A 163 9.44 15.25 -9.16
CA LEU A 163 10.55 14.31 -9.35
C LEU A 163 11.00 14.27 -10.82
N LYS A 164 10.06 14.27 -11.76
CA LYS A 164 10.38 14.30 -13.20
C LYS A 164 11.19 15.54 -13.59
N TYR A 165 10.90 16.70 -13.00
CA TYR A 165 11.68 17.91 -13.21
C TYR A 165 13.09 17.81 -12.60
N GLN A 166 13.22 17.26 -11.38
CA GLN A 166 14.51 17.03 -10.74
C GLN A 166 15.41 16.11 -11.58
N HIS A 167 14.81 15.14 -12.28
CA HIS A 167 15.50 14.17 -13.13
C HIS A 167 15.37 14.45 -14.63
N ARG A 168 15.06 15.68 -15.05
CA ARG A 168 14.80 16.02 -16.48
C ARG A 168 15.98 15.78 -17.42
N ASN A 169 17.20 15.77 -16.88
CA ASN A 169 18.45 15.54 -17.62
C ASN A 169 19.04 14.15 -17.37
N ASN A 170 18.35 13.32 -16.58
CA ASN A 170 18.78 11.98 -16.21
C ASN A 170 18.26 10.93 -17.19
N SER A 171 18.83 9.73 -17.12
CA SER A 171 18.32 8.59 -17.89
C SER A 171 16.95 8.14 -17.36
N SER A 172 16.19 7.42 -18.18
CA SER A 172 14.91 6.83 -17.76
C SER A 172 15.09 5.88 -16.56
N ASP A 173 16.19 5.14 -16.51
CA ASP A 173 16.47 4.19 -15.42
C ASP A 173 16.75 4.89 -14.10
N GLU A 174 17.46 6.03 -14.14
CA GLU A 174 17.70 6.86 -12.95
C GLU A 174 16.41 7.48 -12.42
N PHE A 175 15.52 7.94 -13.29
CA PHE A 175 14.20 8.44 -12.89
C PHE A 175 13.35 7.32 -12.27
N GLU A 176 13.33 6.14 -12.88
CA GLU A 176 12.59 4.99 -12.35
C GLU A 176 13.11 4.56 -10.98
N ALA A 177 14.44 4.51 -10.79
CA ALA A 177 15.04 4.23 -9.49
C ALA A 177 14.67 5.29 -8.43
N ALA A 178 14.67 6.58 -8.80
CA ALA A 178 14.28 7.67 -7.91
C ALA A 178 12.79 7.58 -7.53
N LYS A 179 11.92 7.21 -8.48
CA LYS A 179 10.49 6.97 -8.24
C LYS A 179 10.30 5.83 -7.25
N MET A 180 10.99 4.71 -7.44
CA MET A 180 10.91 3.58 -6.50
C MET A 180 11.42 3.96 -5.10
N ALA A 181 12.50 4.75 -5.01
CA ALA A 181 13.00 5.26 -3.74
C ALA A 181 11.98 6.16 -3.03
N LEU A 182 11.32 7.06 -3.76
CA LEU A 182 10.29 7.95 -3.22
C LEU A 182 9.06 7.17 -2.72
N CYS A 183 8.54 6.23 -3.51
CA CYS A 183 7.43 5.38 -3.07
C CYS A 183 7.83 4.51 -1.87
N THR A 184 9.07 4.01 -1.83
CA THR A 184 9.61 3.26 -0.68
C THR A 184 9.61 4.14 0.57
N GLN A 185 10.00 5.42 0.47
CA GLN A 185 9.98 6.36 1.60
C GLN A 185 8.56 6.53 2.16
N PHE A 186 7.55 6.67 1.31
CA PHE A 186 6.15 6.77 1.75
C PHE A 186 5.68 5.50 2.46
N LEU A 187 6.00 4.33 1.91
CA LEU A 187 5.71 3.03 2.53
C LEU A 187 6.42 2.87 3.89
N SER A 188 7.69 3.27 3.99
CA SER A 188 8.41 3.26 5.27
C SER A 188 7.76 4.16 6.31
N MET A 189 7.28 5.33 5.90
CA MET A 189 6.59 6.25 6.82
C MET A 189 5.31 5.63 7.39
N ILE A 190 4.51 4.97 6.54
CA ILE A 190 3.34 4.20 6.97
C ILE A 190 3.71 3.14 8.01
N GLY A 191 4.81 2.42 7.78
CA GLY A 191 5.27 1.40 8.71
C GLY A 191 5.66 1.97 10.07
N ILE A 192 6.29 3.15 10.10
CA ILE A 192 6.69 3.82 11.36
C ILE A 192 5.47 4.23 12.19
N THR A 193 4.38 4.65 11.54
CA THR A 193 3.17 5.14 12.22
C THR A 193 2.03 4.13 12.26
N ALA A 194 2.29 2.88 11.87
CA ALA A 194 1.30 1.81 11.89
C ALA A 194 0.70 1.63 13.29
N ASN A 195 -0.61 1.37 13.35
CA ASN A 195 -1.36 1.20 14.58
C ASN A 195 -2.58 0.31 14.32
N ILE A 196 -2.82 -0.66 15.20
CA ILE A 196 -3.89 -1.67 15.10
C ILE A 196 -5.27 -1.08 14.83
N GLY A 197 -5.58 0.10 15.40
CA GLY A 197 -6.89 0.72 15.28
C GLY A 197 -7.21 1.31 13.90
N MET A 198 -6.26 1.28 12.95
CA MET A 198 -6.34 2.02 11.68
C MET A 198 -5.93 1.17 10.46
N ASP A 199 -5.98 -0.16 10.55
CA ASP A 199 -5.50 -1.07 9.49
C ASP A 199 -6.16 -0.78 8.13
N ASP A 200 -7.48 -0.59 8.07
CA ASP A 200 -8.20 -0.24 6.83
C ASP A 200 -7.66 1.05 6.19
N GLY A 201 -7.28 2.01 7.03
CA GLY A 201 -6.67 3.25 6.60
C GLY A 201 -5.25 3.07 6.08
N ILE A 202 -4.47 2.22 6.75
CA ILE A 202 -3.11 1.87 6.35
C ILE A 202 -3.15 1.11 5.01
N GLU A 203 -4.03 0.14 4.88
CA GLU A 203 -4.25 -0.66 3.67
C GLU A 203 -4.54 0.22 2.47
N LYS A 204 -5.48 1.18 2.60
CA LYS A 204 -5.81 2.14 1.53
C LYS A 204 -4.61 3.00 1.12
N ARG A 205 -3.83 3.49 2.09
CA ARG A 205 -2.63 4.31 1.80
C ARG A 205 -1.55 3.50 1.10
N ILE A 206 -1.31 2.25 1.53
CA ILE A 206 -0.39 1.33 0.86
C ILE A 206 -0.87 1.07 -0.56
N ALA A 207 -2.15 0.74 -0.76
CA ALA A 207 -2.72 0.46 -2.08
C ALA A 207 -2.51 1.64 -3.03
N CYS A 208 -2.81 2.87 -2.59
CA CYS A 208 -2.62 4.09 -3.36
C CYS A 208 -1.17 4.31 -3.81
N ILE A 209 -0.19 4.07 -2.92
CA ILE A 209 1.24 4.16 -3.27
C ILE A 209 1.64 3.08 -4.28
N LEU A 210 1.17 1.84 -4.08
CA LEU A 210 1.47 0.73 -4.99
C LEU A 210 0.91 0.97 -6.39
N GLU A 211 -0.30 1.54 -6.49
CA GLU A 211 -0.93 1.89 -7.76
C GLU A 211 -0.15 2.99 -8.50
N ASN A 212 0.29 4.03 -7.78
CA ASN A 212 1.08 5.12 -8.37
C ASN A 212 2.50 4.69 -8.77
N SER A 213 3.03 3.60 -8.23
CA SER A 213 4.36 3.10 -8.58
C SER A 213 4.44 2.50 -10.00
N ALA A 214 3.30 2.19 -10.63
CA ALA A 214 3.13 1.44 -11.88
C ALA A 214 3.67 -0.01 -11.88
N ASN A 215 4.61 -0.37 -11.00
CA ASN A 215 5.12 -1.73 -10.83
C ASN A 215 5.31 -2.04 -9.33
N SER A 216 4.21 -2.44 -8.68
CA SER A 216 4.16 -2.75 -7.26
C SER A 216 5.15 -3.84 -6.85
N LYS A 217 5.26 -4.91 -7.65
CA LYS A 217 6.19 -6.02 -7.34
C LYS A 217 7.65 -5.55 -7.40
N ALA A 218 8.02 -4.73 -8.38
CA ALA A 218 9.37 -4.17 -8.43
C ALA A 218 9.64 -3.24 -7.24
N LEU A 219 8.68 -2.37 -6.90
CA LEU A 219 8.76 -1.47 -5.75
C LEU A 219 8.99 -2.24 -4.44
N LEU A 220 8.16 -3.24 -4.15
CA LEU A 220 8.23 -4.04 -2.93
C LEU A 220 9.55 -4.83 -2.78
N ASN A 221 10.31 -4.96 -3.86
CA ASN A 221 11.58 -5.67 -3.86
C ASN A 221 12.78 -4.76 -4.18
N PHE A 222 12.55 -3.45 -4.36
CA PHE A 222 13.56 -2.45 -4.66
C PHE A 222 14.49 -2.23 -3.46
N ASN A 223 13.90 -2.01 -2.28
CA ASN A 223 14.63 -1.93 -1.01
C ASN A 223 14.07 -2.95 -0.02
N LYS A 224 14.60 -4.18 -0.09
CA LYS A 224 14.14 -5.29 0.74
C LYS A 224 14.26 -5.01 2.24
N SER A 225 15.30 -4.28 2.66
CA SER A 225 15.47 -3.91 4.08
C SER A 225 14.33 -3.02 4.56
N ALA A 226 14.00 -1.96 3.81
CA ALA A 226 12.91 -1.06 4.17
C ALA A 226 11.55 -1.75 4.20
N MET A 227 11.29 -2.64 3.23
CA MET A 227 10.04 -3.38 3.16
C MET A 227 9.94 -4.45 4.25
N ASN A 228 11.04 -5.08 4.62
CA ASN A 228 11.10 -6.00 5.76
C ASN A 228 10.83 -5.28 7.09
N THR A 229 11.40 -4.09 7.29
CA THR A 229 11.08 -3.23 8.46
C THR A 229 9.60 -2.81 8.48
N LEU A 230 9.04 -2.38 7.34
CA LEU A 230 7.61 -2.08 7.22
C LEU A 230 6.78 -3.30 7.66
N MET A 231 7.13 -4.48 7.16
CA MET A 231 6.41 -5.71 7.46
C MET A 231 6.47 -6.08 8.94
N PHE A 232 7.65 -5.98 9.57
CA PHE A 232 7.78 -6.16 11.03
C PHE A 232 6.86 -5.23 11.81
N ASN A 233 6.81 -3.95 11.44
CA ASN A 233 5.96 -3.00 12.14
C ASN A 233 4.47 -3.32 11.96
N LEU A 234 4.03 -3.74 10.77
CA LEU A 234 2.64 -4.14 10.54
C LEU A 234 2.27 -5.37 11.37
N ILE A 235 3.13 -6.38 11.44
CA ILE A 235 2.89 -7.58 12.26
C ILE A 235 2.84 -7.22 13.75
N HIS A 236 3.79 -6.41 14.21
CA HIS A 236 3.84 -5.96 15.61
C HIS A 236 2.58 -5.20 16.02
N GLN A 237 2.00 -4.45 15.08
CA GLN A 237 0.78 -3.66 15.28
C GLN A 237 -0.49 -4.41 14.85
N ASP A 238 -0.41 -5.71 14.58
CA ASP A 238 -1.53 -6.56 14.14
C ASP A 238 -2.34 -5.98 12.96
N CYS A 239 -1.67 -5.24 12.07
CA CYS A 239 -2.23 -4.67 10.85
C CYS A 239 -2.29 -5.75 9.76
N THR A 240 -3.13 -6.75 10.00
CA THR A 240 -3.19 -7.99 9.23
C THR A 240 -3.62 -7.79 7.78
N LYS A 241 -4.56 -6.87 7.50
CA LYS A 241 -5.01 -6.58 6.12
C LYS A 241 -3.90 -5.91 5.33
N SER A 242 -3.23 -4.93 5.93
CA SER A 242 -2.09 -4.24 5.32
C SER A 242 -0.93 -5.18 5.05
N ALA A 243 -0.59 -6.06 5.99
CA ALA A 243 0.45 -7.07 5.78
C ALA A 243 0.07 -8.03 4.64
N ARG A 244 -1.18 -8.54 4.64
CA ARG A 244 -1.72 -9.38 3.55
C ARG A 244 -1.65 -8.70 2.19
N LEU A 245 -2.02 -7.43 2.10
CA LEU A 245 -1.92 -6.66 0.86
C LEU A 245 -0.47 -6.66 0.32
N LEU A 246 0.54 -6.47 1.17
CA LEU A 246 1.93 -6.50 0.73
C LEU A 246 2.34 -7.90 0.22
N PHE A 247 1.92 -8.97 0.90
CA PHE A 247 2.12 -10.35 0.44
C PHE A 247 1.51 -10.57 -0.95
N ASP A 248 0.23 -10.27 -1.11
CA ASP A 248 -0.54 -10.50 -2.34
C ASP A 248 0.03 -9.71 -3.53
N ARG A 249 0.69 -8.58 -3.25
CA ARG A 249 1.34 -7.72 -4.25
C ARG A 249 2.79 -8.15 -4.56
N GLY A 250 3.28 -9.23 -3.96
CA GLY A 250 4.53 -9.89 -4.34
C GLY A 250 5.76 -9.44 -3.55
N LEU A 251 5.59 -9.02 -2.30
CA LEU A 251 6.69 -8.79 -1.36
C LEU A 251 7.55 -10.07 -1.19
N ASP A 252 8.87 -9.95 -1.26
CA ASP A 252 9.80 -11.06 -0.94
C ASP A 252 9.91 -11.25 0.58
N ILE A 253 9.19 -12.26 1.06
CA ILE A 253 9.00 -12.55 2.49
C ILE A 253 10.08 -13.46 3.06
N ASN A 254 10.93 -14.02 2.19
CA ASN A 254 12.08 -14.84 2.57
C ASN A 254 13.33 -13.98 2.76
N TYR A 255 13.26 -12.68 2.50
CA TYR A 255 14.36 -11.78 2.79
C TYR A 255 14.57 -11.68 4.31
N MET A 256 15.78 -12.04 4.73
CA MET A 256 16.24 -11.86 6.11
C MET A 256 17.22 -10.69 6.15
N GLN A 257 16.92 -9.69 6.99
CA GLN A 257 17.81 -8.56 7.16
C GLN A 257 19.13 -9.02 7.83
N PRO A 258 20.30 -8.64 7.28
CA PRO A 258 21.58 -9.00 7.88
C PRO A 258 21.66 -8.56 9.35
N GLY A 259 21.98 -9.49 10.24
CA GLY A 259 22.09 -9.24 11.69
C GLY A 259 20.76 -9.23 12.45
N CYS A 260 19.63 -9.45 11.80
CA CYS A 260 18.37 -9.68 12.49
C CYS A 260 18.36 -11.07 13.14
N VAL A 261 17.85 -11.17 14.36
CA VAL A 261 17.79 -12.42 15.15
C VAL A 261 16.45 -13.14 15.04
N ALA A 262 15.45 -12.50 14.43
CA ALA A 262 14.09 -13.02 14.28
C ALA A 262 13.63 -12.90 12.82
N THR A 263 12.81 -13.85 12.36
CA THR A 263 12.10 -13.75 11.07
C THR A 263 10.73 -13.12 11.26
N LEU A 264 10.04 -12.84 10.14
CA LEU A 264 8.64 -12.40 10.18
C LEU A 264 7.75 -13.44 10.88
N LEU A 265 8.06 -14.74 10.72
CA LEU A 265 7.31 -15.82 11.34
C LEU A 265 7.57 -15.86 12.85
N ASP A 266 8.82 -15.67 13.29
CA ASP A 266 9.15 -15.59 14.73
C ASP A 266 8.33 -14.48 15.41
N VAL A 267 8.31 -13.28 14.83
CA VAL A 267 7.56 -12.15 15.40
C VAL A 267 6.03 -12.37 15.34
N ALA A 268 5.51 -13.00 14.29
CA ALA A 268 4.09 -13.36 14.23
C ALA A 268 3.71 -14.35 15.34
N ILE A 269 4.59 -15.31 15.65
CA ILE A 269 4.40 -16.29 16.73
C ILE A 269 4.44 -15.62 18.10
N GLU A 270 5.47 -14.80 18.37
CA GLU A 270 5.60 -14.06 19.63
C GLU A 270 4.39 -13.17 19.92
N ARG A 271 3.79 -12.60 18.86
CA ARG A 271 2.60 -11.74 18.96
C ARG A 271 1.29 -12.50 18.95
N ASN A 272 1.32 -13.83 18.83
CA ASN A 272 0.16 -14.68 18.63
C ASN A 272 -0.73 -14.20 17.46
N ASN A 273 -0.11 -13.67 16.40
CA ASN A 273 -0.81 -13.26 15.18
C ASN A 273 -1.00 -14.48 14.28
N ILE A 274 -2.01 -15.29 14.61
CA ILE A 274 -2.37 -16.54 13.93
C ILE A 274 -2.57 -16.31 12.42
N CYS A 275 -3.28 -15.24 12.05
CA CYS A 275 -3.59 -14.93 10.65
C CYS A 275 -2.33 -14.77 9.80
N ILE A 276 -1.34 -13.99 10.28
CA ILE A 276 -0.09 -13.78 9.56
C ILE A 276 0.86 -14.97 9.68
N ALA A 277 0.94 -15.60 10.86
CA ALA A 277 1.75 -16.80 11.05
C ALA A 277 1.32 -17.93 10.08
N ARG A 278 0.01 -18.12 9.92
CA ARG A 278 -0.57 -19.07 8.96
C ARG A 278 -0.12 -18.78 7.53
N LEU A 279 -0.21 -17.52 7.09
CA LEU A 279 0.23 -17.13 5.74
C LEU A 279 1.73 -17.36 5.53
N LEU A 280 2.56 -16.93 6.47
CA LEU A 280 4.02 -17.10 6.40
C LEU A 280 4.41 -18.58 6.33
N LEU A 281 3.78 -19.41 7.15
CA LEU A 281 3.98 -20.86 7.18
C LEU A 281 3.62 -21.50 5.85
N GLN A 282 2.46 -21.14 5.26
CA GLN A 282 2.04 -21.68 3.97
C GLN A 282 3.09 -21.47 2.89
N HIS A 283 3.81 -20.34 2.93
CA HIS A 283 4.88 -20.01 2.00
C HIS A 283 6.26 -20.54 2.39
N GLY A 284 6.37 -21.29 3.49
CA GLY A 284 7.62 -21.90 3.92
C GLY A 284 8.64 -20.91 4.46
N VAL A 285 8.19 -19.77 5.01
CA VAL A 285 9.11 -18.81 5.65
C VAL A 285 9.78 -19.47 6.84
N GLU A 286 11.11 -19.36 6.90
CA GLU A 286 11.87 -19.98 7.97
C GLU A 286 11.62 -19.33 9.34
N MET A 287 11.73 -20.15 10.38
CA MET A 287 11.67 -19.78 11.79
C MET A 287 13.05 -20.06 12.37
N VAL A 288 13.61 -19.12 13.13
CA VAL A 288 14.95 -19.30 13.70
C VAL A 288 14.91 -20.14 14.96
N ASP A 289 13.90 -19.91 15.82
CA ASP A 289 13.79 -20.57 17.12
C ASP A 289 12.60 -21.51 17.21
N LYS A 290 12.74 -22.60 17.99
CA LYS A 290 11.58 -23.43 18.33
C LYS A 290 10.72 -22.68 19.35
N HIS A 291 9.60 -22.14 18.90
CA HIS A 291 8.63 -21.52 19.79
C HIS A 291 7.81 -22.57 20.54
N HIS A 292 7.83 -22.50 21.87
CA HIS A 292 6.82 -23.15 22.71
C HIS A 292 5.70 -22.14 22.97
N SER A 293 4.69 -22.14 22.11
CA SER A 293 3.54 -21.25 22.29
C SER A 293 2.68 -21.71 23.45
N LEU A 294 2.14 -20.74 24.22
CA LEU A 294 1.13 -21.00 25.24
C LEU A 294 -0.28 -21.12 24.64
N PHE A 295 -0.43 -20.85 23.34
CA PHE A 295 -1.70 -20.90 22.63
C PHE A 295 -1.78 -22.18 21.80
N PRO A 296 -2.75 -23.08 22.06
CA PRO A 296 -2.86 -24.37 21.38
C PRO A 296 -2.90 -24.27 19.85
N GLU A 297 -3.58 -23.26 19.32
CA GLU A 297 -3.69 -23.03 17.87
C GLU A 297 -2.33 -22.67 17.24
N MET A 298 -1.56 -21.80 17.90
CA MET A 298 -0.21 -21.45 17.44
C MET A 298 0.76 -22.62 17.59
N GLU A 299 0.61 -23.43 18.64
CA GLU A 299 1.39 -24.65 18.83
C GLU A 299 1.14 -25.66 17.70
N ALA A 300 -0.13 -25.88 17.34
CA ALA A 300 -0.51 -26.72 16.21
C ALA A 300 0.05 -26.18 14.87
N LEU A 301 0.04 -24.86 14.67
CA LEU A 301 0.71 -24.24 13.51
C LEU A 301 2.22 -24.53 13.51
N CYS A 302 2.91 -24.32 14.64
CA CYS A 302 4.35 -24.57 14.73
C CYS A 302 4.72 -26.03 14.47
N ASN A 303 3.96 -26.98 15.02
CA ASN A 303 4.17 -28.40 14.79
C ASN A 303 3.88 -28.78 13.31
N THR A 304 2.80 -28.26 12.73
CA THR A 304 2.50 -28.43 11.30
C THR A 304 3.63 -27.92 10.41
N TYR A 305 4.19 -26.74 10.70
CA TYR A 305 5.35 -26.21 9.99
C TYR A 305 6.56 -27.15 10.07
N GLN A 306 6.87 -27.66 11.28
CA GLN A 306 7.99 -28.57 11.49
C GLN A 306 7.84 -29.85 10.67
N PHE A 307 6.64 -30.43 10.62
CA PHE A 307 6.33 -31.58 9.78
C PHE A 307 6.65 -31.30 8.29
N PHE A 308 6.11 -30.23 7.72
CA PHE A 308 6.36 -29.87 6.31
C PHE A 308 7.83 -29.58 6.01
N ARG A 309 8.52 -28.90 6.93
CA ARG A 309 9.95 -28.58 6.81
C ARG A 309 10.80 -29.84 6.83
N GLU A 310 10.61 -30.71 7.82
CA GLU A 310 11.46 -31.89 8.04
C GLU A 310 11.21 -33.00 7.02
N THR A 311 10.00 -33.08 6.46
CA THR A 311 9.71 -33.95 5.32
C THR A 311 10.27 -33.43 4.01
N GLY A 312 10.76 -32.18 3.98
CA GLY A 312 11.33 -31.56 2.80
C GLY A 312 10.30 -31.06 1.78
N TYR A 313 9.04 -30.88 2.18
CA TYR A 313 7.94 -30.46 1.29
C TYR A 313 8.29 -29.20 0.49
N PHE A 314 8.91 -28.20 1.14
CA PHE A 314 9.27 -26.92 0.54
C PHE A 314 10.43 -26.98 -0.47
N LYS A 315 11.09 -28.13 -0.63
CA LYS A 315 12.08 -28.33 -1.71
C LYS A 315 11.42 -28.39 -3.08
N ASP A 316 10.24 -29.00 -3.13
CA ASP A 316 9.50 -29.25 -4.36
C ASP A 316 8.27 -28.33 -4.51
N HIS A 317 7.82 -27.72 -3.41
CA HIS A 317 6.60 -26.91 -3.37
C HIS A 317 6.87 -25.51 -2.79
N LYS A 318 6.29 -24.48 -3.39
CA LYS A 318 6.42 -23.08 -2.91
C LYS A 318 5.31 -22.66 -1.95
N LEU A 319 4.24 -23.43 -1.87
CA LEU A 319 3.02 -23.10 -1.13
C LEU A 319 2.36 -24.39 -0.64
N ILE A 320 1.88 -24.38 0.61
CA ILE A 320 0.97 -25.40 1.13
C ILE A 320 -0.48 -24.99 0.75
N PRO A 321 -1.22 -25.82 0.01
CA PRO A 321 -2.63 -25.57 -0.29
C PRO A 321 -3.47 -25.49 0.99
N ASP A 322 -4.51 -24.64 0.98
CA ASP A 322 -5.37 -24.42 2.15
C ASP A 322 -5.92 -25.73 2.74
N GLN A 323 -6.51 -26.59 1.92
CA GLN A 323 -7.05 -27.87 2.42
C GLN A 323 -5.97 -28.75 3.06
N MET A 324 -4.77 -28.80 2.48
CA MET A 324 -3.67 -29.60 3.02
C MET A 324 -3.18 -29.04 4.36
N LEU A 325 -3.19 -27.71 4.50
CA LEU A 325 -2.88 -27.06 5.76
C LEU A 325 -3.95 -27.38 6.81
N GLU A 326 -5.23 -27.19 6.50
CA GLU A 326 -6.33 -27.47 7.44
C GLU A 326 -6.32 -28.93 7.90
N ASP A 327 -6.15 -29.88 6.96
CA ASP A 327 -5.98 -31.30 7.26
C ASP A 327 -4.81 -31.54 8.24
N SER A 328 -3.67 -30.89 8.00
CA SER A 328 -2.47 -31.04 8.84
C SER A 328 -2.64 -30.39 10.22
N LEU A 329 -3.41 -29.31 10.31
CA LEU A 329 -3.75 -28.62 11.56
C LEU A 329 -4.69 -29.46 12.41
N GLU A 330 -5.68 -30.13 11.82
CA GLU A 330 -6.55 -31.08 12.54
C GLU A 330 -5.72 -32.21 13.18
N ILE A 331 -4.77 -32.78 12.41
CA ILE A 331 -3.85 -33.81 12.90
C ILE A 331 -2.96 -33.25 14.01
N SER A 332 -2.40 -32.06 13.81
CA SER A 332 -1.51 -31.42 14.78
C SER A 332 -2.23 -31.11 16.09
N GLY A 333 -3.48 -30.65 16.04
CA GLY A 333 -4.34 -30.50 17.23
C GLY A 333 -4.56 -31.82 17.97
N PHE A 334 -4.76 -32.93 17.26
CA PHE A 334 -4.83 -34.27 17.85
C PHE A 334 -3.51 -34.73 18.49
N ILE A 335 -2.37 -34.30 17.95
CA ILE A 335 -1.04 -34.64 18.47
C ILE A 335 -0.73 -33.83 19.72
N THR A 336 -0.98 -32.52 19.72
CA THR A 336 -0.60 -31.62 20.80
C THR A 336 -1.58 -31.63 21.98
N GLN A 337 -2.82 -32.09 21.78
CA GLN A 337 -3.81 -32.22 22.87
C GLN A 337 -3.42 -33.25 23.96
N ASP A 338 -4.18 -33.22 25.06
CA ASP A 338 -4.08 -34.21 26.13
C ASP A 338 -4.26 -35.63 25.59
N LYS A 339 -3.26 -36.49 25.88
CA LYS A 339 -3.22 -37.88 25.40
C LYS A 339 -4.43 -38.70 25.83
N SER A 340 -5.03 -38.39 26.98
CA SER A 340 -6.22 -39.08 27.48
C SER A 340 -7.48 -38.86 26.62
N LEU A 341 -7.49 -37.82 25.78
CA LEU A 341 -8.63 -37.50 24.91
C LEU A 341 -8.54 -38.17 23.53
N ARG A 342 -7.36 -38.63 23.13
CA ARG A 342 -7.08 -39.10 21.76
C ARG A 342 -8.02 -40.22 21.31
N ASP A 343 -8.25 -41.24 22.13
CA ASP A 343 -9.15 -42.36 21.78
C ASP A 343 -10.57 -41.89 21.43
N SER A 344 -11.09 -40.89 22.15
CA SER A 344 -12.43 -40.37 21.92
C SER A 344 -12.54 -39.52 20.65
N CYS A 345 -11.47 -38.84 20.25
CA CYS A 345 -11.43 -37.96 19.07
C CYS A 345 -10.98 -38.68 17.79
N TRP A 346 -10.35 -39.85 17.90
CA TRP A 346 -9.71 -40.55 16.79
C TRP A 346 -10.65 -40.87 15.63
N ILE A 347 -11.87 -41.32 15.92
CA ILE A 347 -12.87 -41.67 14.90
C ILE A 347 -13.25 -40.44 14.07
N ALA A 348 -13.44 -39.29 14.72
CA ALA A 348 -13.79 -38.05 14.05
C ALA A 348 -12.65 -37.59 13.12
N LEU A 349 -11.42 -37.58 13.62
CA LEU A 349 -10.22 -37.18 12.85
C LEU A 349 -10.05 -38.03 11.57
N LYS A 350 -10.17 -39.35 11.69
CA LYS A 350 -10.08 -40.25 10.52
C LYS A 350 -11.13 -39.97 9.45
N SER A 351 -12.30 -39.47 9.85
CA SER A 351 -13.41 -39.20 8.94
C SER A 351 -13.33 -37.83 8.28
N SER A 352 -12.68 -36.86 8.92
CA SER A 352 -12.55 -35.48 8.43
C SER A 352 -11.32 -35.27 7.55
N VAL A 353 -10.21 -35.96 7.84
CA VAL A 353 -8.92 -35.68 7.21
C VAL A 353 -8.64 -36.60 6.02
N ASN A 354 -8.01 -36.07 4.97
CA ASN A 354 -7.51 -36.89 3.86
C ASN A 354 -6.58 -38.00 4.35
N SER A 355 -6.88 -39.26 3.97
CA SER A 355 -6.16 -40.44 4.44
C SER A 355 -4.66 -40.41 4.13
N ASN A 356 -4.24 -39.85 2.99
CA ASN A 356 -2.82 -39.77 2.64
C ASN A 356 -2.07 -38.75 3.51
N VAL A 357 -2.70 -37.60 3.80
CA VAL A 357 -2.13 -36.57 4.68
C VAL A 357 -2.02 -37.14 6.10
N LEU A 358 -3.11 -37.73 6.59
CA LEU A 358 -3.19 -38.37 7.91
C LEU A 358 -2.10 -39.43 8.09
N ILE A 359 -1.95 -40.33 7.12
CA ILE A 359 -0.94 -41.39 7.18
C ILE A 359 0.47 -40.84 7.12
N SER A 360 0.74 -39.86 6.25
CA SER A 360 2.07 -39.28 6.09
C SER A 360 2.52 -38.53 7.34
N GLN A 361 1.65 -37.70 7.91
CA GLN A 361 1.96 -36.96 9.13
C GLN A 361 2.06 -37.89 10.32
N MET A 362 1.12 -38.83 10.51
CA MET A 362 1.20 -39.79 11.61
C MET A 362 2.47 -40.64 11.51
N ALA A 363 2.89 -41.03 10.30
CA ALA A 363 4.14 -41.78 10.07
C ALA A 363 5.41 -41.03 10.48
N TYR A 364 5.38 -39.70 10.41
CA TYR A 364 6.45 -38.83 10.87
C TYR A 364 6.38 -38.64 12.39
N GLU A 365 5.19 -38.34 12.93
CA GLU A 365 4.98 -37.93 14.32
C GLU A 365 5.15 -39.07 15.33
N PHE A 366 4.77 -40.31 14.98
CA PHE A 366 4.93 -41.44 15.92
C PHE A 366 6.40 -41.71 16.27
N ARG A 367 7.34 -41.27 15.42
CA ARG A 367 8.79 -41.40 15.68
C ARG A 367 9.23 -40.54 16.86
N TYR A 368 8.51 -39.46 17.12
CA TYR A 368 8.75 -38.53 18.23
C TYR A 368 7.84 -38.80 19.42
N ASP A 369 6.57 -39.20 19.20
CA ASP A 369 5.64 -39.65 20.24
C ASP A 369 5.20 -41.11 20.01
N PRO A 370 5.86 -42.10 20.65
CA PRO A 370 5.53 -43.52 20.47
C PRO A 370 4.10 -43.89 20.87
N SER A 371 3.40 -43.06 21.66
CA SER A 371 1.98 -43.30 21.97
C SER A 371 1.06 -43.17 20.76
N LEU A 372 1.55 -42.63 19.64
CA LEU A 372 0.81 -42.56 18.37
C LEU A 372 0.87 -43.86 17.55
N LEU A 373 1.70 -44.83 17.95
CA LEU A 373 1.97 -46.04 17.17
C LEU A 373 0.70 -46.88 16.91
N SER A 374 -0.20 -46.99 17.87
CA SER A 374 -1.46 -47.75 17.72
C SER A 374 -2.33 -47.17 16.61
N TYR A 375 -2.48 -45.84 16.57
CA TYR A 375 -3.25 -45.14 15.54
C TYR A 375 -2.59 -45.29 14.16
N PHE A 376 -1.25 -45.20 14.08
CA PHE A 376 -0.53 -45.42 12.83
C PHE A 376 -0.73 -46.85 12.28
N ILE A 377 -0.61 -47.87 13.15
CA ILE A 377 -0.85 -49.27 12.76
C ILE A 377 -2.26 -49.43 12.20
N GLU A 378 -3.27 -48.90 12.89
CA GLU A 378 -4.67 -48.98 12.45
C GLU A 378 -4.90 -48.35 11.07
N LEU A 379 -4.29 -47.19 10.81
CA LEU A 379 -4.36 -46.54 9.49
C LEU A 379 -3.73 -47.41 8.39
N THR A 380 -2.55 -47.95 8.65
CA THR A 380 -1.84 -48.78 7.66
C THR A 380 -2.61 -50.07 7.32
N GLN A 381 -3.23 -50.70 8.33
CA GLN A 381 -4.07 -51.88 8.12
C GLN A 381 -5.30 -51.55 7.28
N SER A 382 -6.01 -50.47 7.61
CA SER A 382 -7.18 -50.01 6.86
C SER A 382 -6.84 -49.72 5.39
N GLN A 383 -5.67 -49.12 5.13
CA GLN A 383 -5.23 -48.81 3.76
C GLN A 383 -4.82 -50.06 2.97
N LEU A 384 -4.20 -51.05 3.63
CA LEU A 384 -3.87 -52.34 3.02
C LEU A 384 -5.11 -53.16 2.67
N GLU A 385 -6.14 -53.13 3.51
CA GLU A 385 -7.43 -53.79 3.24
C GLU A 385 -8.13 -53.17 2.01
N LEU A 386 -8.12 -51.84 1.90
CA LEU A 386 -8.65 -51.14 0.73
C LEU A 386 -7.92 -51.54 -0.56
N LEU A 387 -6.58 -51.63 -0.51
CA LEU A 387 -5.79 -52.08 -1.67
C LEU A 387 -6.07 -53.54 -2.00
N GLY A 388 -6.17 -54.43 -1.01
CA GLY A 388 -6.49 -55.84 -1.21
C GLY A 388 -7.84 -56.06 -1.90
N ASN A 389 -8.85 -55.25 -1.56
CA ASN A 389 -10.19 -55.32 -2.16
C ASN A 389 -10.30 -54.68 -3.56
N THR A 390 -9.25 -54.03 -4.08
CA THR A 390 -9.23 -53.48 -5.45
C THR A 390 -8.64 -54.45 -6.49
N TYR A 391 -8.13 -55.60 -6.05
CA TYR A 391 -7.55 -56.65 -6.91
C TYR A 391 -8.40 -57.92 -7.01
N ASP A 392 -9.58 -57.93 -6.39
CA ASP A 392 -10.68 -58.88 -6.61
C ASP A 392 -11.79 -58.21 -7.45
#